data_AF-A0A061PAU3-F1
#
_entry.id   AF-A0A061PAU3-F1
#
_cell.length_a   1.000
_cell.length_b   1.000
_cell.length_c   1.000
_cell.angle_alpha   90.00
_cell.angle_beta   90.00
_cell.angle_gamma   90.00
#
_symmetry.space_group_name_H-M   'P 1'
#
loop_
_entity.id
_entity.type
_entity.pdbx_description
1 polymer ?
#
loop_
_entity_poly.entity_id
_entity_poly.type
_entity_poly.pdbx_seq_one_letter_code
_entity_poly.pdbx_strand_id
1 'polypeptide(L)'
;MTEEAEKQPRSVQSFFANDRTLVVFREGILVTIEKELIRTGFEEHLKITKRHLEKKLLHAAGFEEILKRGVEDIFVDWDFQRDKSYIIFTLKP
;
A
#
# COMPACT_ATOMS: atom_id res chain seq x y z
N MET A 1 6.94 9.42 -5.66
CA MET A 1 6.88 7.95 -5.82
C MET A 1 5.48 7.39 -5.62
N THR A 2 4.68 7.84 -4.63
CA THR A 2 3.27 7.43 -4.46
C THR A 2 2.25 8.25 -5.26
N GLU A 3 2.61 9.45 -5.70
CA GLU A 3 1.71 10.39 -6.42
C GLU A 3 1.12 9.86 -7.73
N GLU A 4 1.73 8.84 -8.34
CA GLU A 4 1.22 8.24 -9.58
C GLU A 4 -0.02 7.36 -9.37
N ALA A 5 -0.22 6.82 -8.15
CA ALA A 5 -1.34 5.94 -7.83
C ALA A 5 -2.25 6.48 -6.72
N GLU A 6 -1.71 7.26 -5.80
CA GLU A 6 -2.42 7.75 -4.61
C GLU A 6 -2.00 9.18 -4.28
N LYS A 7 -2.83 9.92 -3.54
CA LYS A 7 -2.32 11.17 -2.95
C LYS A 7 -1.33 10.86 -1.82
N GLN A 8 -0.57 11.87 -1.43
CA GLN A 8 0.28 11.78 -0.26
C GLN A 8 -0.53 11.36 0.98
N PRO A 9 -0.10 10.31 1.71
CA PRO A 9 -0.77 9.90 2.93
C PRO A 9 -0.77 11.02 3.97
N ARG A 10 -1.86 11.13 4.73
CA ARG A 10 -1.94 12.02 5.89
C ARG A 10 -1.02 11.57 7.02
N SER A 11 -0.88 10.26 7.18
CA SER A 11 0.04 9.67 8.13
C SER A 11 0.59 8.35 7.61
N VAL A 12 1.81 8.05 8.02
CA VAL A 12 2.49 6.77 7.79
C VAL A 12 3.10 6.33 9.11
N GLN A 13 2.88 5.07 9.47
CA GLN A 13 3.51 4.42 10.62
C GLN A 13 4.05 3.07 10.18
N SER A 14 5.11 2.59 10.82
CA SER A 14 5.64 1.26 10.54
C SER A 14 6.13 0.58 11.81
N PHE A 15 6.02 -0.74 11.83
CA PHE A 15 6.52 -1.56 12.92
C PHE A 15 6.89 -2.96 12.40
N PHE A 16 7.86 -3.59 13.06
CA PHE A 16 8.15 -4.99 12.84
C PHE A 16 7.17 -5.84 13.64
N ALA A 17 6.39 -6.68 12.95
CA ALA A 17 5.54 -7.68 13.60
C ALA A 17 6.35 -8.89 14.09
N ASN A 18 7.49 -9.15 13.43
CA ASN A 18 8.53 -10.08 13.80
C ASN A 18 9.81 -9.75 12.99
N ASP A 19 10.89 -10.51 13.16
CA ASP A 19 12.18 -10.28 12.49
C ASP A 19 12.12 -10.28 10.97
N ARG A 20 11.09 -10.88 10.37
CA ARG A 20 10.92 -11.01 8.90
C ARG A 20 9.75 -10.21 8.35
N THR A 21 8.93 -9.59 9.18
CA THR A 21 7.69 -8.96 8.73
C THR A 21 7.64 -7.51 9.17
N LEU A 22 7.82 -6.61 8.20
CA LEU A 22 7.61 -5.17 8.39
C LEU A 22 6.22 -4.79 7.91
N VAL A 23 5.44 -4.19 8.80
CA VAL A 23 4.11 -3.66 8.49
C VAL A 23 4.21 -2.15 8.39
N VAL A 24 3.69 -1.59 7.30
CA VAL A 24 3.55 -0.15 7.08
C VAL A 24 2.06 0.17 7.00
N PHE A 25 1.60 1.00 7.93
CA PHE A 25 0.25 1.52 7.97
C PHE A 25 0.21 2.92 7.36
N ARG A 26 -0.79 3.18 6.50
CA ARG A 26 -1.01 4.48 5.86
C ARG A 26 -2.46 4.90 6.05
N GLU A 27 -2.68 6.19 6.26
CA GLU A 27 -4.02 6.77 6.37
C GLU A 27 -4.19 7.99 5.46
N GLY A 28 -5.38 8.14 4.89
CA GLY A 28 -5.73 9.31 4.08
C GLY A 28 -5.03 9.31 2.73
N ILE A 29 -5.14 8.21 1.99
CA ILE A 29 -4.43 7.99 0.71
C ILE A 29 -5.34 8.07 -0.51
N LEU A 30 -6.66 8.01 -0.31
CA LEU A 30 -7.62 8.00 -1.41
C LEU A 30 -7.78 9.39 -2.05
N VAL A 31 -7.76 9.43 -3.38
CA VAL A 31 -8.10 10.63 -4.17
C VAL A 31 -9.62 10.76 -4.37
N THR A 32 -10.08 11.94 -4.78
CA THR A 32 -11.52 12.23 -4.90
C THR A 32 -12.25 11.28 -5.85
N ILE A 33 -11.65 10.92 -6.99
CA ILE A 33 -12.29 10.01 -7.96
C ILE A 33 -12.47 8.60 -7.39
N GLU A 34 -11.53 8.11 -6.58
CA GLU A 34 -11.63 6.80 -5.92
C GLU A 34 -12.78 6.79 -4.90
N LYS A 35 -12.93 7.88 -4.14
CA LYS A 35 -14.05 8.04 -3.20
C LYS A 35 -15.40 8.00 -3.91
N GLU A 36 -15.50 8.62 -5.08
CA GLU A 36 -16.71 8.57 -5.90
C GLU A 36 -16.99 7.17 -6.47
N LEU A 37 -15.96 6.43 -6.90
CA LEU A 37 -16.10 5.04 -7.34
C LEU A 37 -16.61 4.14 -6.21
N ILE A 38 -16.09 4.30 -5.00
CA ILE A 38 -16.57 3.58 -3.82
C ILE A 38 -18.04 3.92 -3.54
N ARG A 39 -18.37 5.23 -3.52
CA ARG A 39 -19.74 5.72 -3.27
C ARG A 39 -20.77 5.20 -4.28
N THR A 40 -20.34 4.96 -5.52
CA THR A 40 -21.20 4.47 -6.61
C THR A 40 -21.22 2.95 -6.76
N GLY A 41 -20.57 2.21 -5.85
CA GLY A 41 -20.63 0.74 -5.80
C GLY A 41 -19.54 0.01 -6.60
N PHE A 42 -18.52 0.71 -7.09
CA PHE A 42 -17.40 0.13 -7.85
C PHE A 42 -16.20 -0.27 -6.96
N GLU A 43 -16.42 -0.43 -5.65
CA GLU A 43 -15.37 -0.71 -4.66
C GLU A 43 -14.52 -1.94 -5.03
N GLU A 44 -15.15 -3.06 -5.39
CA GLU A 44 -14.44 -4.29 -5.74
C GLU A 44 -13.57 -4.15 -7.00
N HIS A 45 -14.09 -3.47 -8.03
CA HIS A 45 -13.34 -3.21 -9.25
C HIS A 45 -12.17 -2.28 -8.98
N LEU A 46 -12.37 -1.25 -8.15
CA LEU A 46 -11.29 -0.38 -7.71
C LEU A 46 -10.24 -1.20 -6.93
N LYS A 47 -10.63 -2.07 -6.00
CA LYS A 47 -9.73 -2.91 -5.20
C LYS A 47 -8.82 -3.77 -6.08
N ILE A 48 -9.39 -4.47 -7.06
CA ILE A 48 -8.63 -5.35 -7.96
C ILE A 48 -7.64 -4.54 -8.80
N THR A 49 -8.11 -3.43 -9.38
CA THR A 49 -7.30 -2.62 -10.31
C THR A 49 -6.17 -1.90 -9.57
N LYS A 50 -6.48 -1.32 -8.41
CA LYS A 50 -5.52 -0.64 -7.54
C LYS A 50 -4.46 -1.61 -7.00
N ARG A 51 -4.83 -2.84 -6.64
CA ARG A 51 -3.88 -3.88 -6.25
C ARG A 51 -2.84 -4.18 -7.31
N HIS A 52 -3.25 -4.31 -8.57
CA HIS A 52 -2.33 -4.57 -9.66
C HIS A 52 -1.34 -3.40 -9.86
N LEU A 53 -1.86 -2.16 -9.84
CA LEU A 53 -1.07 -0.95 -9.98
C LEU A 53 -0.05 -0.77 -8.84
N GLU A 54 -0.51 -0.81 -7.59
CA GLU A 54 0.35 -0.61 -6.42
C GLU A 54 1.41 -1.71 -6.30
N LYS A 55 1.06 -2.97 -6.56
CA LYS A 55 2.07 -4.04 -6.56
C LYS A 55 3.18 -3.77 -7.56
N LYS A 56 2.85 -3.34 -8.78
CA LYS A 56 3.85 -2.98 -9.80
C LYS A 56 4.74 -1.82 -9.35
N LEU A 57 4.15 -0.76 -8.79
CA LEU A 57 4.90 0.42 -8.34
C LEU A 57 5.79 0.10 -7.14
N LEU A 58 5.31 -0.70 -6.18
CA LEU A 58 6.08 -1.07 -5.00
C LEU A 58 7.28 -1.95 -5.34
N HIS A 59 7.15 -2.88 -6.29
CA HIS A 59 8.30 -3.66 -6.76
C HIS A 59 9.33 -2.79 -7.49
N ALA A 60 8.90 -1.75 -8.20
CA ALA A 60 9.80 -0.81 -8.89
C ALA A 60 10.48 0.20 -7.94
N ALA A 61 9.98 0.36 -6.70
CA ALA A 61 10.44 1.38 -5.77
C ALA A 61 11.78 1.09 -5.10
N GLY A 62 12.38 -0.10 -5.28
CA GLY A 62 13.73 -0.40 -4.79
C GLY A 62 13.86 -0.46 -3.27
N PHE A 63 12.83 -0.91 -2.55
CA PHE A 63 12.81 -0.92 -1.08
C PHE A 63 13.97 -1.67 -0.41
N GLU A 64 14.60 -2.64 -1.09
CA GLU A 64 15.77 -3.35 -0.55
C GLU A 64 16.93 -2.39 -0.22
N GLU A 65 17.10 -1.30 -0.98
CA GLU A 65 18.14 -0.30 -0.74
C GLU A 65 17.88 0.51 0.54
N ILE A 66 16.61 0.76 0.85
CA ILE A 66 16.17 1.49 2.04
C ILE A 66 16.22 0.57 3.26
N LEU A 67 15.73 -0.66 3.11
CA LEU A 67 15.63 -1.64 4.19
C LEU A 67 16.97 -2.32 4.50
N LYS A 68 17.97 -2.17 3.64
CA LYS A 68 19.29 -2.84 3.73
C LYS A 68 19.16 -4.36 3.90
N ARG A 69 18.07 -4.92 3.39
CA ARG A 69 17.71 -6.34 3.47
C ARG A 69 16.87 -6.72 2.27
N GLY A 70 17.03 -7.94 1.78
CA GLY A 70 16.26 -8.43 0.66
C GLY A 70 14.77 -8.54 1.00
N VAL A 71 13.92 -8.21 0.04
CA VAL A 71 12.46 -8.33 0.13
C VAL A 71 12.05 -9.59 -0.62
N GLU A 72 11.40 -10.50 0.08
CA GLU A 72 10.89 -11.76 -0.45
C GLU A 72 9.51 -11.55 -1.11
N ASP A 73 8.62 -10.80 -0.48
CA ASP A 73 7.31 -10.47 -1.04
C ASP A 73 6.76 -9.15 -0.48
N ILE A 74 5.82 -8.54 -1.22
CA ILE A 74 5.11 -7.32 -0.84
C ILE A 74 3.61 -7.54 -1.02
N PHE A 75 2.86 -7.37 0.06
CA PHE A 75 1.40 -7.42 0.06
C PHE A 75 0.81 -6.06 0.38
N VAL A 76 -0.33 -5.76 -0.23
CA VAL A 76 -1.09 -4.54 0.04
C VAL A 76 -2.56 -4.87 0.21
N ASP A 77 -3.17 -4.28 1.24
CA ASP A 77 -4.62 -4.30 1.44
C ASP A 77 -5.13 -2.96 1.94
N TRP A 78 -6.43 -2.71 1.74
CA TRP A 78 -7.09 -1.45 2.03
C TRP A 78 -8.39 -1.68 2.82
N ASP A 79 -8.61 -0.79 3.77
CA ASP A 79 -9.92 -0.52 4.38
C ASP A 79 -10.40 0.82 3.80
N PHE A 80 -11.11 0.75 2.67
CA PHE A 80 -11.54 1.93 1.92
C PHE A 80 -12.55 2.80 2.69
N GLN A 81 -13.41 2.17 3.48
CA GLN A 81 -14.38 2.87 4.32
C GLN A 81 -13.69 3.74 5.37
N ARG A 82 -12.52 3.32 5.85
CA ARG A 82 -11.72 4.09 6.81
C ARG A 82 -10.59 4.91 6.18
N ASP A 83 -10.45 4.90 4.85
CA ASP A 83 -9.35 5.56 4.12
C ASP A 83 -7.97 5.13 4.67
N LYS A 84 -7.79 3.80 4.82
CA LYS A 84 -6.60 3.17 5.42
C LYS A 84 -6.01 2.09 4.50
N SER A 85 -4.69 1.91 4.54
CA SER A 85 -4.05 0.76 3.92
C SER A 85 -2.89 0.22 4.73
N TYR A 86 -2.55 -1.02 4.42
CA TYR A 86 -1.43 -1.75 4.98
C TYR A 86 -0.55 -2.23 3.84
N ILE A 87 0.75 -1.99 3.95
CA ILE A 87 1.76 -2.66 3.13
C ILE A 87 2.52 -3.59 4.06
N ILE A 88 2.63 -4.86 3.67
CA ILE A 88 3.34 -5.88 4.43
C ILE A 88 4.53 -6.33 3.58
N PHE A 89 5.72 -6.16 4.12
CA PHE A 89 6.96 -6.68 3.55
C PHE A 89 7.35 -7.95 4.26
N THR A 90 7.59 -9.01 3.48
CA THR A 90 8.29 -10.21 3.95
C THR A 90 9.75 -10.07 3.59
N LEU A 91 10.65 -10.12 4.57
CA LEU A 91 12.09 -9.92 4.40
C LEU A 91 12.83 -11.26 4.38
N LYS A 92 13.88 -11.36 3.57
CA LYS A 92 14.77 -12.53 3.54
C LYS A 92 15.47 -12.71 4.90
N PRO A 93 15.84 -13.95 5.29
CA PRO A 93 16.47 -14.21 6.58
C PRO A 93 17.74 -13.40 6.78
#